data_AF-A0A4Q5Q1S1-F1
#
_entry.id   AF-A0A4Q5Q1S1-F1
#
_cell.length_a   1.000
_cell.length_b   1.000
_cell.length_c   1.000
_cell.angle_alpha   90.00
_cell.angle_beta   90.00
_cell.angle_gamma   90.00
#
_symmetry.space_group_name_H-M   'P 1'
#
loop_
_entity.id
_entity.type
_entity.pdbx_description
1 polymer ?
#
loop_
_entity_poly.entity_id
_entity_poly.type
_entity_poly.pdbx_seq_one_letter_code
_entity_poly.pdbx_strand_id
1 'polypeptide(L)'
;HEEVTRHIKEVKEVTQDWNVAWFGGGMNPFLSLDEIPWMPKKRYKIMREYLITQGHLSHKMMKQTATIQANIDYKSEEDAIKKLRIATGLNTIVTAMFANSPIYKGKETGFVTERSYIWKFTDPERCGIIKELFSPYYGFQDYINFALDVHMFLIKRDGQMIDMTSMTFKEYMKKGYGNYKATTEDWAYHLSTVFPEVRLLRYIELRGADGQDLDLYLGIPAIWKGILYNDQALDASWELVKDIEYADRVKWHDDMHREGMQAKVGKYKTKDLAKELFDISWQGLKSQKYLNEKGQDETIYLEALQEKVIKTGKSPAETLLDKWVSSYDRSLDKLLKHYII
;
A
#
# COMPACT_ATOMS: atom_id res chain seq x y z
N HIS A 1 14.54 -3.63 -11.50
CA HIS A 1 15.67 -4.25 -10.77
C HIS A 1 16.84 -3.30 -10.63
N GLU A 2 17.46 -2.87 -11.73
CA GLU A 2 18.64 -1.98 -11.71
C GLU A 2 18.47 -0.71 -10.87
N GLU A 3 17.32 -0.05 -10.97
CA GLU A 3 17.02 1.15 -10.17
C GLU A 3 17.07 0.89 -8.67
N VAL A 4 16.41 -0.18 -8.19
CA VAL A 4 16.39 -0.55 -6.77
C VAL A 4 17.79 -0.94 -6.31
N THR A 5 18.49 -1.77 -7.08
CA THR A 5 19.87 -2.18 -6.74
C THR A 5 20.81 -0.99 -6.67
N ARG A 6 20.70 -0.04 -7.63
CA ARG A 6 21.50 1.19 -7.62
C ARG A 6 21.15 2.05 -6.41
N HIS A 7 19.87 2.27 -6.12
CA HIS A 7 19.44 3.06 -4.97
C HIS A 7 19.99 2.50 -3.65
N ILE A 8 19.86 1.19 -3.44
CA ILE A 8 20.38 0.54 -2.22
C ILE A 8 21.90 0.65 -2.12
N LYS A 9 22.61 0.50 -3.25
CA LYS A 9 24.05 0.70 -3.30
C LYS A 9 24.44 2.12 -2.90
N GLU A 10 23.83 3.14 -3.52
CA GLU A 10 24.09 4.56 -3.24
C GLU A 10 23.82 4.90 -1.77
N VAL A 11 22.69 4.40 -1.23
CA VAL A 11 22.32 4.62 0.18
C VAL A 11 23.35 3.97 1.11
N LYS A 12 23.76 2.73 0.86
CA LYS A 12 24.78 2.04 1.66
C LYS A 12 26.14 2.73 1.60
N GLU A 13 26.55 3.19 0.42
CA GLU A 13 27.81 3.93 0.22
C GLU A 13 27.83 5.23 1.05
N VAL A 14 26.72 5.97 1.07
CA VAL A 14 26.62 7.22 1.85
C VAL A 14 26.59 6.96 3.36
N THR A 15 25.96 5.87 3.81
CA THR A 15 25.76 5.60 5.25
C THR A 15 26.78 4.66 5.90
N GLN A 16 27.77 4.16 5.15
CA GLN A 16 28.70 3.12 5.63
C GLN A 16 29.42 3.50 6.94
N ASP A 17 29.74 4.78 7.13
CA ASP A 17 30.49 5.28 8.29
C ASP A 17 29.59 5.85 9.40
N TRP A 18 28.26 5.82 9.23
CA TRP A 18 27.33 6.53 10.11
C TRP A 18 26.77 5.65 11.24
N ASN A 19 27.19 4.39 11.32
CA ASN A 19 26.59 3.38 12.21
C ASN A 19 25.05 3.34 12.08
N VAL A 20 24.57 3.41 10.84
CA VAL A 20 23.14 3.36 10.48
C VAL A 20 22.88 2.08 9.70
N ALA A 21 21.74 1.46 9.97
CA ALA A 21 21.21 0.37 9.16
C ALA A 21 19.82 0.73 8.61
N TRP A 22 19.50 0.17 7.45
CA TRP A 22 18.22 0.34 6.77
C TRP A 22 17.39 -0.92 6.96
N PHE A 23 16.07 -0.78 7.12
CA PHE A 23 15.19 -1.89 7.46
C PHE A 23 14.04 -2.02 6.46
N GLY A 24 13.76 -3.24 6.04
CA GLY A 24 12.65 -3.59 5.16
C GLY A 24 11.44 -4.15 5.92
N GLY A 25 10.54 -3.28 6.40
CA GLY A 25 9.35 -3.69 7.16
C GLY A 25 8.16 -2.74 6.99
N GLY A 26 6.96 -3.20 7.35
CA GLY A 26 5.73 -2.38 7.28
C GLY A 26 5.65 -1.28 8.33
N MET A 27 6.30 -1.49 9.47
CA MET A 27 6.31 -0.55 10.59
C MET A 27 7.66 -0.59 11.31
N ASN A 28 8.11 0.56 11.83
CA ASN A 28 9.24 0.64 12.75
C ASN A 28 8.91 -0.14 14.04
N PRO A 29 9.62 -1.25 14.33
CA PRO A 29 9.29 -2.10 15.46
C PRO A 29 10.04 -1.70 16.75
N PHE A 30 10.90 -0.69 16.71
CA PHE A 30 11.85 -0.38 17.79
C PHE A 30 11.48 0.89 18.56
N LEU A 31 11.19 1.98 17.84
CA LEU A 31 11.02 3.30 18.41
C LEU A 31 9.55 3.61 18.71
N SER A 32 9.27 4.20 19.87
CA SER A 32 7.95 4.80 20.11
C SER A 32 7.76 6.08 19.31
N LEU A 33 6.49 6.48 19.22
CA LEU A 33 6.07 7.60 18.40
C LEU A 33 6.78 8.90 18.79
N ASP A 34 7.04 9.13 20.07
CA ASP A 34 7.73 10.30 20.62
C ASP A 34 9.24 10.31 20.34
N GLU A 35 9.86 9.13 20.15
CA GLU A 35 11.29 8.99 19.85
C GLU A 35 11.63 9.35 18.39
N ILE A 36 10.64 9.29 17.49
CA ILE A 36 10.84 9.59 16.06
C ILE A 36 10.68 11.11 15.84
N PRO A 37 11.67 11.83 15.29
CA PRO A 37 11.51 13.26 15.03
C PRO A 37 10.58 13.52 13.85
N TRP A 38 9.88 14.66 13.87
CA TRP A 38 9.19 15.15 12.69
C TRP A 38 10.21 15.71 11.69
N MET A 39 10.14 15.29 10.43
CA MET A 39 10.91 15.95 9.38
C MET A 39 10.50 17.42 9.26
N PRO A 40 11.44 18.37 9.08
CA PRO A 40 11.17 19.81 9.09
C PRO A 40 10.50 20.31 7.79
N LYS A 41 9.48 19.61 7.29
CA LYS A 41 8.70 19.97 6.10
C LYS A 41 7.41 20.66 6.53
N LYS A 42 7.20 21.90 6.08
CA LYS A 42 6.01 22.72 6.43
C LYS A 42 4.68 21.98 6.24
N ARG A 43 4.53 21.19 5.17
CA ARG A 43 3.32 20.38 4.91
C ARG A 43 2.99 19.40 6.03
N TYR A 44 3.99 18.83 6.72
CA TYR A 44 3.75 17.87 7.78
C TYR A 44 3.23 18.52 9.06
N LYS A 45 3.48 19.83 9.26
CA LYS A 45 2.87 20.57 10.37
C LYS A 45 1.35 20.63 10.21
N ILE A 46 0.87 21.00 9.02
CA ILE A 46 -0.57 21.07 8.73
C ILE A 46 -1.20 19.67 8.84
N MET A 47 -0.59 18.67 8.19
CA MET A 47 -1.10 17.30 8.20
C MET A 47 -1.16 16.70 9.61
N ARG A 48 -0.13 16.88 10.45
CA ARG A 48 -0.13 16.28 11.80
C ARG A 48 -1.16 16.93 12.73
N GLU A 49 -1.39 18.23 12.58
CA GLU A 49 -2.35 18.99 13.41
C GLU A 49 -3.78 18.62 13.04
N TYR A 50 -4.06 18.41 11.75
CA TYR A 50 -5.36 17.95 11.28
C TYR A 50 -5.61 16.45 11.52
N LEU A 51 -4.69 15.57 11.09
CA LEU A 51 -4.98 14.14 11.04
C LEU A 51 -5.22 13.52 12.43
N ILE A 52 -4.62 14.08 13.49
CA ILE A 52 -4.85 13.60 14.86
C ILE A 52 -6.27 13.87 15.34
N THR A 53 -6.97 14.86 14.78
CA THR A 53 -8.38 15.11 15.08
C THR A 53 -9.30 14.16 14.32
N GLN A 54 -8.81 13.49 13.27
CA GLN A 54 -9.59 12.55 12.44
C GLN A 54 -9.43 11.10 12.88
N GLY A 55 -8.21 10.69 13.24
CA GLY A 55 -7.91 9.31 13.57
C GLY A 55 -6.77 9.17 14.57
N HIS A 56 -6.99 8.36 15.60
CA HIS A 56 -6.07 8.19 16.72
C HIS A 56 -4.75 7.47 16.36
N LEU A 57 -4.69 6.77 15.21
CA LEU A 57 -3.46 6.13 14.72
C LEU A 57 -2.76 6.93 13.62
N SER A 58 -3.28 8.10 13.24
CA SER A 58 -2.74 8.88 12.12
C SER A 58 -1.28 9.31 12.30
N HIS A 59 -0.85 9.63 13.51
CA HIS A 59 0.56 9.94 13.76
C HIS A 59 1.46 8.72 13.60
N LYS A 60 0.98 7.52 13.96
CA LYS A 60 1.71 6.27 13.66
C LYS A 60 1.85 6.09 12.15
N MET A 61 0.77 6.31 11.38
CA MET A 61 0.83 6.27 9.91
C MET A 61 1.96 7.18 9.40
N MET A 62 1.99 8.43 9.86
CA MET A 62 2.94 9.42 9.37
C MET A 62 4.41 9.15 9.75
N LYS A 63 4.67 8.52 10.90
CA LYS A 63 6.01 8.43 11.50
C LYS A 63 6.60 7.02 11.53
N GLN A 64 5.75 6.01 11.63
CA GLN A 64 6.18 4.64 11.93
C GLN A 64 5.94 3.67 10.78
N THR A 65 5.20 4.01 9.74
CA THR A 65 4.90 3.05 8.66
C THR A 65 5.77 3.23 7.42
N ALA A 66 6.02 2.13 6.71
CA ALA A 66 6.72 2.10 5.43
C ALA A 66 6.05 1.12 4.46
N THR A 67 6.16 1.38 3.17
CA THR A 67 5.40 0.70 2.11
C THR A 67 6.21 0.63 0.84
N ILE A 68 5.93 -0.37 0.00
CA ILE A 68 6.35 -0.41 -1.39
C ILE A 68 5.09 -0.35 -2.22
N GLN A 69 5.07 0.56 -3.20
CA GLN A 69 3.90 0.84 -4.02
C GLN A 69 4.23 0.64 -5.49
N ALA A 70 3.23 0.23 -6.26
CA ALA A 70 3.33 0.17 -7.72
C ALA A 70 2.43 1.24 -8.33
N ASN A 71 2.93 1.90 -9.39
CA ASN A 71 2.17 2.84 -10.20
C ASN A 71 2.00 2.24 -11.59
N ILE A 72 0.75 2.16 -12.06
CA ILE A 72 0.36 1.46 -13.28
C ILE A 72 -0.49 2.38 -14.15
N ASP A 73 -0.20 2.41 -15.45
CA ASP A 73 -0.89 3.25 -16.42
C ASP A 73 -2.20 2.62 -16.90
N TYR A 74 -3.04 3.46 -17.51
CA TYR A 74 -4.27 3.06 -18.16
C TYR A 74 -4.43 3.79 -19.50
N LYS A 75 -5.17 3.18 -20.43
CA LYS A 75 -5.34 3.68 -21.82
C LYS A 75 -6.65 4.43 -22.06
N SER A 76 -7.63 4.29 -21.18
CA SER A 76 -8.95 4.93 -21.27
C SER A 76 -9.62 4.98 -19.90
N GLU A 77 -10.76 5.68 -19.80
CA GLU A 77 -11.60 5.65 -18.59
C GLU A 77 -12.08 4.23 -18.26
N GLU A 78 -12.55 3.49 -19.28
CA GLU A 78 -12.99 2.10 -19.11
C GLU A 78 -11.87 1.20 -18.55
N ASP A 79 -10.66 1.30 -19.12
CA ASP A 79 -9.50 0.55 -18.64
C ASP A 79 -9.10 0.96 -17.21
N ALA A 80 -9.13 2.27 -16.92
CA ALA A 80 -8.81 2.79 -15.60
C ALA A 80 -9.77 2.26 -14.54
N ILE A 81 -11.07 2.35 -14.77
CA ILE A 81 -12.08 1.87 -13.81
C ILE A 81 -12.04 0.36 -13.67
N LYS A 82 -11.86 -0.39 -14.77
CA LYS A 82 -11.73 -1.85 -14.72
C LYS A 82 -10.53 -2.26 -13.85
N LYS A 83 -9.35 -1.69 -14.09
CA LYS A 83 -8.14 -1.93 -13.29
C LYS A 83 -8.32 -1.50 -11.83
N LEU A 84 -8.89 -0.32 -11.60
CA LEU A 84 -9.12 0.22 -10.25
C LEU A 84 -10.04 -0.69 -9.44
N ARG A 85 -11.16 -1.14 -10.03
CA ARG A 85 -12.12 -2.06 -9.39
C ARG A 85 -11.49 -3.41 -9.06
N ILE A 86 -10.80 -4.01 -10.03
CA ILE A 86 -10.17 -5.31 -9.86
C ILE A 86 -9.05 -5.22 -8.82
N ALA A 87 -8.16 -4.22 -8.92
CA ALA A 87 -7.11 -4.00 -7.94
C ALA A 87 -7.68 -3.79 -6.53
N THR A 88 -8.76 -3.02 -6.38
CA THR A 88 -9.42 -2.82 -5.09
C THR A 88 -9.99 -4.12 -4.53
N GLY A 89 -10.60 -4.95 -5.39
CA GLY A 89 -11.09 -6.28 -5.01
C GLY A 89 -9.98 -7.26 -4.58
N LEU A 90 -8.80 -7.14 -5.19
CA LEU A 90 -7.64 -8.00 -4.92
C LEU A 90 -6.74 -7.49 -3.80
N ASN A 91 -6.86 -6.22 -3.39
CA ASN A 91 -5.93 -5.57 -2.48
C ASN A 91 -5.78 -6.31 -1.14
N THR A 92 -6.86 -6.90 -0.60
CA THR A 92 -6.78 -7.70 0.64
C THR A 92 -5.88 -8.93 0.49
N ILE A 93 -5.90 -9.60 -0.67
CA ILE A 93 -5.03 -10.74 -0.97
C ILE A 93 -3.57 -10.29 -1.01
N VAL A 94 -3.28 -9.24 -1.78
CA VAL A 94 -1.91 -8.73 -1.93
C VAL A 94 -1.37 -8.18 -0.60
N THR A 95 -2.19 -7.48 0.18
CA THR A 95 -1.80 -7.01 1.52
C THR A 95 -1.47 -8.19 2.45
N ALA A 96 -2.25 -9.27 2.41
CA ALA A 96 -1.96 -10.48 3.18
C ALA A 96 -0.64 -11.14 2.75
N MET A 97 -0.40 -11.28 1.44
CA MET A 97 0.83 -11.87 0.89
C MET A 97 2.09 -11.13 1.36
N PHE A 98 1.99 -9.82 1.48
CA PHE A 98 3.10 -8.93 1.87
C PHE A 98 2.96 -8.38 3.29
N ALA A 99 2.17 -8.98 4.18
CA ALA A 99 2.08 -8.51 5.57
C ALA A 99 3.46 -8.64 6.27
N ASN A 100 3.98 -7.55 6.86
CA ASN A 100 5.34 -7.52 7.41
C ASN A 100 5.53 -6.52 8.56
N SER A 101 4.57 -6.45 9.49
CA SER A 101 4.71 -5.62 10.69
C SER A 101 4.06 -6.22 11.95
N PRO A 102 4.51 -7.39 12.44
CA PRO A 102 3.84 -8.08 13.56
C PRO A 102 4.42 -7.78 14.95
N ILE A 103 5.59 -7.14 15.05
CA ILE A 103 6.28 -6.88 16.32
C ILE A 103 6.44 -5.37 16.54
N TYR A 104 6.22 -4.92 17.77
CA TYR A 104 6.45 -3.55 18.23
C TYR A 104 6.99 -3.53 19.66
N LYS A 105 8.11 -2.85 19.87
CA LYS A 105 8.83 -2.73 21.16
C LYS A 105 8.99 -4.08 21.88
N GLY A 106 9.39 -5.10 21.13
CA GLY A 106 9.64 -6.45 21.66
C GLY A 106 8.38 -7.24 22.02
N LYS A 107 7.21 -6.83 21.53
CA LYS A 107 5.95 -7.54 21.75
C LYS A 107 5.22 -7.74 20.43
N GLU A 108 4.48 -8.84 20.34
CA GLU A 108 3.54 -9.07 19.25
C GLU A 108 2.44 -8.01 19.32
N THR A 109 2.08 -7.43 18.17
CA THR A 109 1.00 -6.43 18.08
C THR A 109 -0.38 -7.08 18.13
N GLY A 110 -0.46 -8.39 17.89
CA GLY A 110 -1.71 -9.10 17.64
C GLY A 110 -2.23 -8.93 16.20
N PHE A 111 -1.39 -8.40 15.30
CA PHE A 111 -1.65 -8.23 13.88
C PHE A 111 -0.47 -8.76 13.06
N VAL A 112 -0.73 -9.31 11.88
CA VAL A 112 0.34 -9.61 10.91
C VAL A 112 0.77 -8.36 10.14
N THR A 113 -0.16 -7.42 9.94
CA THR A 113 0.10 -6.10 9.37
C THR A 113 -0.53 -5.00 10.24
N GLU A 114 0.14 -4.66 11.34
CA GLU A 114 -0.16 -3.44 12.11
C GLU A 114 -0.22 -2.19 11.21
N ARG A 115 0.59 -2.13 10.14
CA ARG A 115 0.55 -1.02 9.19
C ARG A 115 -0.82 -0.86 8.52
N SER A 116 -1.39 -1.93 7.95
CA SER A 116 -2.71 -1.84 7.30
C SER A 116 -3.80 -1.53 8.33
N TYR A 117 -3.70 -2.08 9.55
CA TYR A 117 -4.57 -1.73 10.68
C TYR A 117 -4.51 -0.23 11.04
N ILE A 118 -3.31 0.37 11.03
CA ILE A 118 -3.11 1.81 11.27
C ILE A 118 -3.88 2.67 10.25
N TRP A 119 -3.90 2.28 8.96
CA TRP A 119 -4.60 3.03 7.92
C TRP A 119 -6.11 3.11 8.14
N LYS A 120 -6.72 2.05 8.68
CA LYS A 120 -8.15 2.05 9.07
C LYS A 120 -8.52 3.16 10.06
N PHE A 121 -7.60 3.52 10.96
CA PHE A 121 -7.82 4.53 12.00
C PHE A 121 -7.01 5.82 11.77
N THR A 122 -6.69 6.11 10.52
CA THR A 122 -5.96 7.32 10.12
C THR A 122 -6.89 8.48 9.81
N ASP A 123 -7.80 8.33 8.84
CA ASP A 123 -8.79 9.35 8.47
C ASP A 123 -9.88 8.68 7.61
N PRO A 124 -11.14 8.60 8.07
CA PRO A 124 -12.20 7.88 7.39
C PRO A 124 -12.67 8.55 6.08
N GLU A 125 -12.40 9.83 5.86
CA GLU A 125 -12.83 10.51 4.61
C GLU A 125 -11.96 10.13 3.43
N ARG A 126 -10.68 9.82 3.69
CA ARG A 126 -9.67 9.64 2.65
C ARG A 126 -9.08 8.24 2.60
N CYS A 127 -9.33 7.38 3.58
CA CYS A 127 -8.76 6.03 3.64
C CYS A 127 -9.83 4.94 3.40
N GLY A 128 -9.38 3.72 3.09
CA GLY A 128 -10.23 2.53 3.00
C GLY A 128 -10.69 2.18 1.59
N ILE A 129 -11.75 1.37 1.54
CA ILE A 129 -12.30 0.79 0.31
C ILE A 129 -13.48 1.66 -0.17
N ILE A 130 -13.37 2.21 -1.37
CA ILE A 130 -14.45 2.99 -1.99
C ILE A 130 -15.56 2.03 -2.43
N LYS A 131 -16.71 2.07 -1.77
CA LYS A 131 -17.84 1.15 -2.02
C LYS A 131 -18.38 1.27 -3.45
N GLU A 132 -18.57 2.50 -3.90
CA GLU A 132 -19.24 2.85 -5.15
C GLU A 132 -18.48 2.30 -6.36
N LEU A 133 -17.18 2.05 -6.23
CA LEU A 133 -16.32 1.49 -7.28
C LEU A 133 -16.80 0.14 -7.81
N PHE A 134 -17.53 -0.64 -7.00
CA PHE A 134 -18.08 -1.93 -7.40
C PHE A 134 -19.39 -1.82 -8.21
N SER A 135 -19.95 -0.61 -8.37
CA SER A 135 -21.04 -0.37 -9.30
C SER A 135 -20.58 -0.56 -10.75
N PRO A 136 -21.36 -1.23 -11.62
CA PRO A 136 -21.03 -1.36 -13.04
C PRO A 136 -21.03 -0.01 -13.78
N TYR A 137 -21.67 1.01 -13.22
CA TYR A 137 -21.77 2.36 -13.80
C TYR A 137 -20.72 3.35 -13.30
N TYR A 138 -19.81 2.91 -12.42
CA TYR A 138 -18.79 3.79 -11.85
C TYR A 138 -17.86 4.35 -12.94
N GLY A 139 -17.59 5.65 -12.90
CA GLY A 139 -16.72 6.37 -13.83
C GLY A 139 -15.74 7.33 -13.15
N PHE A 140 -14.98 8.07 -13.94
CA PHE A 140 -14.14 9.15 -13.44
C PHE A 140 -14.94 10.21 -12.71
N GLN A 141 -16.17 10.51 -13.16
CA GLN A 141 -17.02 11.48 -12.50
C GLN A 141 -17.33 11.10 -11.05
N ASP A 142 -17.53 9.82 -10.75
CA ASP A 142 -17.78 9.33 -9.39
C ASP A 142 -16.54 9.44 -8.51
N TYR A 143 -15.37 9.09 -9.05
CA TYR A 143 -14.09 9.27 -8.34
C TYR A 143 -13.80 10.75 -8.07
N ILE A 144 -14.06 11.62 -9.04
CA ILE A 144 -13.95 13.08 -8.91
C ILE A 144 -14.90 13.56 -7.82
N ASN A 145 -16.16 13.13 -7.81
CA ASN A 145 -17.13 13.52 -6.78
C ASN A 145 -16.67 13.11 -5.38
N PHE A 146 -16.21 11.87 -5.22
CA PHE A 146 -15.59 11.40 -3.98
C PHE A 146 -14.44 12.32 -3.55
N ALA A 147 -13.45 12.54 -4.41
CA ALA A 147 -12.29 13.35 -4.08
C ALA A 147 -12.64 14.82 -3.83
N LEU A 148 -13.65 15.38 -4.51
CA LEU A 148 -14.13 16.75 -4.31
C LEU A 148 -14.70 16.96 -2.90
N ASP A 149 -15.32 15.93 -2.33
CA ASP A 149 -15.96 15.98 -1.00
C ASP A 149 -14.96 15.69 0.15
N VAL A 150 -13.72 15.25 -0.13
CA VAL A 150 -12.66 15.10 0.88
C VAL A 150 -12.13 16.47 1.33
N HIS A 151 -11.93 16.66 2.64
CA HIS A 151 -11.28 17.87 3.17
C HIS A 151 -9.85 18.04 2.64
N MET A 152 -9.50 19.27 2.28
CA MET A 152 -8.16 19.59 1.79
C MET A 152 -7.15 19.57 2.94
N PHE A 153 -5.86 19.44 2.65
CA PHE A 153 -4.82 19.80 3.62
C PHE A 153 -4.31 21.22 3.40
N LEU A 154 -3.89 21.53 2.17
CA LEU A 154 -3.22 22.79 1.88
C LEU A 154 -3.24 23.10 0.39
N ILE A 155 -3.00 24.36 0.07
CA ILE A 155 -2.57 24.81 -1.27
C ILE A 155 -1.18 25.42 -1.20
N LYS A 156 -0.52 25.56 -2.37
CA LYS A 156 0.80 26.19 -2.48
C LYS A 156 0.70 27.51 -3.23
N ARG A 157 1.21 28.59 -2.64
CA ARG A 157 1.28 29.91 -3.28
C ARG A 157 2.60 30.57 -2.90
N ASP A 158 3.35 31.05 -3.89
CA ASP A 158 4.58 31.81 -3.69
C ASP A 158 5.58 31.15 -2.69
N GLY A 159 5.75 29.83 -2.81
CA GLY A 159 6.62 29.04 -1.93
C GLY A 159 6.07 28.80 -0.51
N GLN A 160 4.87 29.28 -0.21
CA GLN A 160 4.17 29.05 1.06
C GLN A 160 3.17 27.91 0.95
N MET A 161 2.94 27.24 2.09
CA MET A 161 1.90 26.24 2.27
C MET A 161 0.79 26.90 3.07
N ILE A 162 -0.38 27.03 2.47
CA ILE A 162 -1.55 27.66 3.09
C ILE A 162 -2.45 26.55 3.59
N ASP A 163 -2.78 26.61 4.87
CA ASP A 163 -3.68 25.65 5.52
C ASP A 163 -5.10 25.76 4.93
N MET A 164 -5.65 24.63 4.50
CA MET A 164 -6.97 24.52 3.89
C MET A 164 -7.85 23.49 4.58
N THR A 165 -7.49 23.07 5.81
CA THR A 165 -8.13 21.92 6.46
C THR A 165 -9.58 22.14 6.87
N SER A 166 -10.08 23.37 6.82
CA SER A 166 -11.44 23.73 7.16
C SER A 166 -12.42 23.65 5.98
N MET A 167 -12.01 23.18 4.81
CA MET A 167 -12.87 23.11 3.64
C MET A 167 -12.57 21.94 2.73
N THR A 168 -13.60 21.52 1.98
CA THR A 168 -13.48 20.54 0.90
C THR A 168 -12.99 21.20 -0.39
N PHE A 169 -12.47 20.41 -1.33
CA PHE A 169 -12.06 20.96 -2.63
C PHE A 169 -13.25 21.52 -3.41
N LYS A 170 -14.42 20.90 -3.28
CA LYS A 170 -15.69 21.38 -3.86
C LYS A 170 -16.06 22.77 -3.39
N GLU A 171 -15.89 23.05 -2.10
CA GLU A 171 -16.14 24.38 -1.56
C GLU A 171 -15.10 25.39 -2.02
N TYR A 172 -13.82 24.98 -2.05
CA TYR A 172 -12.75 25.82 -2.56
C TYR A 172 -12.96 26.23 -4.02
N MET A 173 -13.40 25.30 -4.87
CA MET A 173 -13.75 25.58 -6.27
C MET A 173 -14.89 26.61 -6.40
N LYS A 174 -15.89 26.55 -5.51
CA LYS A 174 -17.07 27.42 -5.57
C LYS A 174 -16.82 28.81 -4.98
N LYS A 175 -16.16 28.86 -3.82
CA LYS A 175 -16.06 30.06 -2.98
C LYS A 175 -14.70 30.74 -3.04
N GLY A 176 -13.65 30.02 -3.46
CA GLY A 176 -12.27 30.44 -3.25
C GLY A 176 -11.86 30.42 -1.77
N TYR A 177 -10.66 30.92 -1.48
CA TYR A 177 -10.15 31.11 -0.11
C TYR A 177 -9.33 32.40 -0.05
N GLY A 178 -9.83 33.41 0.65
CA GLY A 178 -9.28 34.77 0.57
C GLY A 178 -9.24 35.27 -0.88
N ASN A 179 -8.05 35.59 -1.40
CA ASN A 179 -7.84 35.99 -2.80
C ASN A 179 -7.53 34.82 -3.74
N TYR A 180 -7.47 33.58 -3.24
CA TYR A 180 -7.07 32.42 -4.04
C TYR A 180 -8.26 31.73 -4.68
N LYS A 181 -8.13 31.44 -5.98
CA LYS A 181 -9.03 30.57 -6.74
C LYS A 181 -8.37 29.22 -6.99
N ALA A 182 -9.20 28.18 -7.10
CA ALA A 182 -8.75 26.82 -7.38
C ALA A 182 -8.07 26.71 -8.75
N THR A 183 -6.97 25.98 -8.80
CA THR A 183 -6.20 25.70 -10.01
C THR A 183 -6.08 24.19 -10.25
N THR A 184 -5.64 23.81 -11.44
CA THR A 184 -5.33 22.41 -11.76
C THR A 184 -4.16 21.86 -10.93
N GLU A 185 -3.22 22.72 -10.53
CA GLU A 185 -2.14 22.35 -9.61
C GLU A 185 -2.66 22.03 -8.21
N ASP A 186 -3.62 22.81 -7.71
CA ASP A 186 -4.27 22.52 -6.43
C ASP A 186 -5.02 21.20 -6.49
N TRP A 187 -5.69 20.92 -7.60
CA TRP A 187 -6.39 19.65 -7.79
C TRP A 187 -5.43 18.46 -7.78
N ALA A 188 -4.34 18.55 -8.54
CA ALA A 188 -3.30 17.50 -8.56
C ALA A 188 -2.69 17.30 -7.16
N TYR A 189 -2.48 18.38 -6.42
CA TYR A 189 -1.98 18.30 -5.05
C TYR A 189 -3.02 17.69 -4.10
N HIS A 190 -4.29 18.08 -4.20
CA HIS A 190 -5.39 17.55 -3.40
C HIS A 190 -5.53 16.04 -3.57
N LEU A 191 -5.55 15.56 -4.82
CA LEU A 191 -5.60 14.13 -5.12
C LEU A 191 -4.43 13.35 -4.50
N SER A 192 -3.24 13.96 -4.40
CA SER A 192 -2.09 13.34 -3.73
C SER A 192 -2.26 13.15 -2.22
N THR A 193 -3.30 13.75 -1.63
CA THR A 193 -3.66 13.67 -0.21
C THR A 193 -4.83 12.73 0.08
N VAL A 194 -5.44 12.14 -0.95
CA VAL A 194 -6.47 11.09 -0.80
C VAL A 194 -5.75 9.74 -0.67
N PHE A 195 -6.14 8.83 0.22
CA PHE A 195 -5.39 7.61 0.54
C PHE A 195 -6.23 6.30 0.58
N PRO A 196 -7.09 6.02 -0.40
CA PRO A 196 -7.78 4.73 -0.48
C PRO A 196 -6.76 3.60 -0.69
N GLU A 197 -7.20 2.35 -0.48
CA GLU A 197 -6.38 1.15 -0.69
C GLU A 197 -5.76 1.09 -2.10
N VAL A 198 -6.53 1.53 -3.10
CA VAL A 198 -6.06 1.77 -4.47
C VAL A 198 -6.48 3.16 -4.92
N ARG A 199 -5.51 3.96 -5.36
CA ARG A 199 -5.72 5.37 -5.67
C ARG A 199 -5.68 5.63 -7.17
N LEU A 200 -6.60 6.47 -7.64
CA LEU A 200 -6.62 6.95 -9.01
C LEU A 200 -6.03 8.36 -9.08
N LEU A 201 -4.96 8.48 -9.85
CA LEU A 201 -4.32 9.73 -10.27
C LEU A 201 -4.34 9.74 -11.81
N ARG A 202 -3.32 10.33 -12.44
CA ARG A 202 -3.04 10.11 -13.88
C ARG A 202 -2.54 8.69 -14.19
N TYR A 203 -2.38 7.88 -13.14
CA TYR A 203 -2.02 6.48 -13.09
C TYR A 203 -2.78 5.86 -11.91
N ILE A 204 -2.84 4.54 -11.82
CA ILE A 204 -3.38 3.82 -10.68
C ILE A 204 -2.23 3.47 -9.75
N GLU A 205 -2.39 3.77 -8.48
CA GLU A 205 -1.38 3.51 -7.45
C GLU A 205 -1.89 2.45 -6.46
N LEU A 206 -1.08 1.40 -6.32
CA LEU A 206 -1.35 0.19 -5.56
C LEU A 206 -0.59 0.31 -4.23
N ARG A 207 -1.31 0.48 -3.11
CA ARG A 207 -0.74 0.99 -1.86
C ARG A 207 -0.79 0.02 -0.68
N GLY A 208 -1.48 -1.11 -0.81
CA GLY A 208 -1.77 -2.02 0.30
C GLY A 208 -0.54 -2.69 0.94
N ALA A 209 0.54 -2.92 0.18
CA ALA A 209 1.68 -3.71 0.66
C ALA A 209 2.57 -2.97 1.70
N ASP A 210 2.99 -3.73 2.72
CA ASP A 210 4.00 -3.29 3.69
C ASP A 210 5.38 -3.20 3.04
N GLY A 211 6.29 -2.44 3.65
CA GLY A 211 7.70 -2.50 3.31
C GLY A 211 8.26 -3.92 3.45
N GLN A 212 9.17 -4.29 2.55
CA GLN A 212 9.72 -5.65 2.44
C GLN A 212 11.25 -5.66 2.44
N ASP A 213 11.82 -6.85 2.62
CA ASP A 213 13.20 -7.13 2.25
C ASP A 213 13.41 -6.99 0.73
N LEU A 214 14.68 -7.01 0.30
CA LEU A 214 15.03 -6.81 -1.12
C LEU A 214 14.54 -7.95 -2.02
N ASP A 215 14.40 -9.16 -1.47
CA ASP A 215 13.97 -10.34 -2.24
C ASP A 215 12.50 -10.24 -2.66
N LEU A 216 11.65 -9.73 -1.77
CA LEU A 216 10.22 -9.56 -2.04
C LEU A 216 9.87 -8.19 -2.63
N TYR A 217 10.81 -7.23 -2.62
CA TYR A 217 10.59 -5.87 -3.11
C TYR A 217 10.00 -5.83 -4.52
N LEU A 218 10.63 -6.54 -5.47
CA LEU A 218 10.21 -6.56 -6.87
C LEU A 218 9.00 -7.46 -7.12
N GLY A 219 8.65 -8.34 -6.17
CA GLY A 219 7.45 -9.17 -6.26
C GLY A 219 6.16 -8.33 -6.26
N ILE A 220 6.16 -7.19 -5.57
CA ILE A 220 4.99 -6.29 -5.48
C ILE A 220 4.64 -5.65 -6.84
N PRO A 221 5.55 -4.93 -7.54
CA PRO A 221 5.23 -4.42 -8.87
C PRO A 221 5.06 -5.55 -9.89
N ALA A 222 5.80 -6.66 -9.77
CA ALA A 222 5.67 -7.79 -10.69
C ALA A 222 4.29 -8.44 -10.63
N ILE A 223 3.74 -8.66 -9.42
CA ILE A 223 2.41 -9.30 -9.30
C ILE A 223 1.32 -8.43 -9.95
N TRP A 224 1.36 -7.13 -9.69
CA TRP A 224 0.42 -6.17 -10.28
C TRP A 224 0.59 -6.02 -11.79
N LYS A 225 1.83 -6.00 -12.30
CA LYS A 225 2.09 -5.95 -13.75
C LYS A 225 1.55 -7.19 -14.46
N GLY A 226 1.79 -8.38 -13.89
CA GLY A 226 1.29 -9.64 -14.46
C GLY A 226 -0.23 -9.66 -14.58
N ILE A 227 -0.94 -9.06 -13.62
CA ILE A 227 -2.40 -8.98 -13.62
C ILE A 227 -2.90 -7.85 -14.53
N LEU A 228 -2.44 -6.62 -14.30
CA LEU A 228 -3.07 -5.42 -14.84
C LEU A 228 -2.64 -5.08 -16.28
N TYR A 229 -1.51 -5.60 -16.78
CA TYR A 229 -1.06 -5.40 -18.16
C TYR A 229 -1.31 -6.60 -19.08
N ASN A 230 -2.15 -7.53 -18.64
CA ASN A 230 -2.60 -8.64 -19.47
C ASN A 230 -4.12 -8.82 -19.34
N ASP A 231 -4.87 -8.65 -20.44
CA ASP A 231 -6.34 -8.66 -20.40
C ASP A 231 -6.91 -9.99 -19.89
N GLN A 232 -6.30 -11.13 -20.24
CA GLN A 232 -6.75 -12.45 -19.76
C GLN A 232 -6.49 -12.62 -18.26
N ALA A 233 -5.33 -12.18 -17.77
CA ALA A 233 -4.99 -12.23 -16.36
C ALA A 233 -5.88 -11.27 -15.53
N LEU A 234 -6.18 -10.10 -16.08
CA LEU A 234 -7.08 -9.11 -15.49
C LEU A 234 -8.48 -9.71 -15.30
N ASP A 235 -9.04 -10.31 -16.35
CA ASP A 235 -10.37 -10.95 -16.31
C ASP A 235 -10.39 -12.15 -15.36
N ALA A 236 -9.39 -13.04 -15.45
CA ALA A 236 -9.28 -14.19 -14.55
C ALA A 236 -9.15 -13.78 -13.08
N SER A 237 -8.43 -12.69 -12.79
CA SER A 237 -8.30 -12.20 -11.41
C SER A 237 -9.60 -11.60 -10.88
N TRP A 238 -10.43 -11.01 -11.75
CA TRP A 238 -11.75 -10.53 -11.35
C TRP A 238 -12.66 -11.67 -10.92
N GLU A 239 -12.62 -12.81 -11.62
CA GLU A 239 -13.41 -14.00 -11.30
C GLU A 239 -13.17 -14.52 -9.87
N LEU A 240 -11.97 -14.31 -9.32
CA LEU A 240 -11.64 -14.71 -7.94
C LEU A 240 -12.46 -13.96 -6.88
N VAL A 241 -12.82 -12.70 -7.17
CA VAL A 241 -13.32 -11.78 -6.16
C VAL A 241 -14.63 -11.11 -6.55
N LYS A 242 -15.16 -11.29 -7.76
CA LYS A 242 -16.33 -10.55 -8.26
C LYS A 242 -17.61 -10.73 -7.43
N ASP A 243 -17.83 -11.92 -6.89
CA ASP A 243 -19.04 -12.29 -6.15
C ASP A 243 -18.94 -11.96 -4.65
N ILE A 244 -17.84 -11.35 -4.21
CA ILE A 244 -17.69 -10.92 -2.82
C ILE A 244 -18.42 -9.59 -2.64
N GLU A 245 -19.45 -9.59 -1.81
CA GLU A 245 -20.22 -8.39 -1.49
C GLU A 245 -19.39 -7.39 -0.67
N TYR A 246 -19.72 -6.09 -0.77
CA TYR A 246 -18.94 -5.03 -0.11
C TYR A 246 -18.77 -5.26 1.40
N ALA A 247 -19.84 -5.67 2.09
CA ALA A 247 -19.78 -5.93 3.53
C ALA A 247 -18.78 -7.04 3.87
N ASP A 248 -18.74 -8.10 3.07
CA ASP A 248 -17.79 -9.21 3.24
C ASP A 248 -16.37 -8.80 2.88
N ARG A 249 -16.16 -7.91 1.89
CA ARG A 249 -14.84 -7.33 1.59
C ARG A 249 -14.28 -6.54 2.76
N VAL A 250 -15.10 -5.69 3.37
CA VAL A 250 -14.69 -4.88 4.53
C VAL A 250 -14.38 -5.78 5.71
N LYS A 251 -15.25 -6.75 6.02
CA LYS A 251 -15.01 -7.71 7.10
C LYS A 251 -13.73 -8.52 6.84
N TRP A 252 -13.55 -9.01 5.62
CA TRP A 252 -12.36 -9.77 5.24
C TRP A 252 -11.09 -8.94 5.37
N HIS A 253 -11.11 -7.68 4.94
CA HIS A 253 -9.98 -6.77 5.10
C HIS A 253 -9.64 -6.52 6.57
N ASP A 254 -10.65 -6.35 7.43
CA ASP A 254 -10.50 -6.19 8.87
C ASP A 254 -9.90 -7.43 9.55
N ASP A 255 -10.40 -8.62 9.20
CA ASP A 255 -9.89 -9.89 9.74
C ASP A 255 -8.45 -10.13 9.24
N MET A 256 -8.15 -9.78 7.99
CA MET A 256 -6.85 -9.97 7.35
C MET A 256 -5.73 -9.23 8.09
N HIS A 257 -5.99 -8.06 8.68
CA HIS A 257 -4.98 -7.38 9.49
C HIS A 257 -4.40 -8.29 10.59
N ARG A 258 -5.25 -9.14 11.18
CA ARG A 258 -4.87 -10.08 12.24
C ARG A 258 -4.42 -11.43 11.72
N GLU A 259 -5.18 -12.00 10.79
CA GLU A 259 -5.05 -13.40 10.38
C GLU A 259 -4.22 -13.59 9.10
N GLY A 260 -3.97 -12.52 8.34
CA GLY A 260 -3.16 -12.56 7.13
C GLY A 260 -3.63 -13.60 6.13
N MET A 261 -2.70 -14.49 5.76
CA MET A 261 -2.95 -15.58 4.81
C MET A 261 -4.00 -16.59 5.32
N GLN A 262 -4.28 -16.63 6.63
CA GLN A 262 -5.30 -17.52 7.20
C GLN A 262 -6.71 -16.92 7.26
N ALA A 263 -6.86 -15.61 7.01
CA ALA A 263 -8.15 -14.92 7.01
C ALA A 263 -9.11 -15.55 5.98
N LYS A 264 -10.42 -15.44 6.23
CA LYS A 264 -11.46 -16.08 5.40
C LYS A 264 -12.44 -15.07 4.82
N VAL A 265 -12.95 -15.42 3.65
CA VAL A 265 -14.09 -14.76 3.01
C VAL A 265 -15.01 -15.79 2.37
N GLY A 266 -16.26 -15.87 2.85
CA GLY A 266 -17.16 -16.96 2.51
C GLY A 266 -16.53 -18.32 2.79
N LYS A 267 -16.38 -19.14 1.74
CA LYS A 267 -15.76 -20.48 1.81
C LYS A 267 -14.24 -20.47 1.60
N TYR A 268 -13.66 -19.36 1.20
CA TYR A 268 -12.25 -19.27 0.78
C TYR A 268 -11.36 -18.85 1.94
N LYS A 269 -10.12 -19.39 1.98
CA LYS A 269 -9.03 -18.79 2.75
C LYS A 269 -8.20 -17.89 1.86
N THR A 270 -7.63 -16.85 2.44
CA THR A 270 -6.82 -15.85 1.73
C THR A 270 -5.63 -16.49 1.02
N LYS A 271 -4.96 -17.47 1.63
CA LYS A 271 -3.85 -18.20 1.01
C LYS A 271 -4.23 -18.99 -0.23
N ASP A 272 -5.45 -19.50 -0.31
CA ASP A 272 -5.90 -20.29 -1.46
C ASP A 272 -6.13 -19.34 -2.64
N LEU A 273 -6.79 -18.20 -2.38
CA LEU A 273 -6.93 -17.10 -3.36
C LEU A 273 -5.57 -16.50 -3.76
N ALA A 274 -4.63 -16.37 -2.83
CA ALA A 274 -3.29 -15.86 -3.11
C ALA A 274 -2.51 -16.78 -4.06
N LYS A 275 -2.67 -18.10 -3.94
CA LYS A 275 -2.06 -19.06 -4.86
C LYS A 275 -2.64 -18.92 -6.27
N GLU A 276 -3.97 -18.85 -6.39
CA GLU A 276 -4.62 -18.65 -7.69
C GLU A 276 -4.22 -17.32 -8.33
N LEU A 277 -4.20 -16.23 -7.54
CA LEU A 277 -3.75 -14.91 -7.99
C LEU A 277 -2.29 -14.91 -8.46
N PHE A 278 -1.42 -15.60 -7.73
CA PHE A 278 -0.02 -15.77 -8.11
C PHE A 278 0.11 -16.49 -9.45
N ASP A 279 -0.60 -17.61 -9.63
CA ASP A 279 -0.54 -18.40 -10.88
C ASP A 279 -1.05 -17.57 -12.07
N ILE A 280 -2.13 -16.79 -11.89
CA ILE A 280 -2.64 -15.85 -12.89
C ILE A 280 -1.59 -14.81 -13.26
N SER A 281 -0.98 -14.17 -12.27
CA SER A 281 0.05 -13.15 -12.50
C SER A 281 1.29 -13.71 -13.20
N TRP A 282 1.73 -14.91 -12.81
CA TRP A 282 2.85 -15.61 -13.43
C TRP A 282 2.61 -15.84 -14.93
N GLN A 283 1.43 -16.37 -15.30
CA GLN A 283 1.07 -16.53 -16.72
C GLN A 283 0.93 -15.19 -17.44
N GLY A 284 0.41 -14.18 -16.74
CA GLY A 284 0.30 -12.82 -17.23
C GLY A 284 1.66 -12.19 -17.59
N LEU A 285 2.69 -12.37 -16.77
CA LEU A 285 4.07 -11.94 -17.11
C LEU A 285 4.68 -12.78 -18.22
N LYS A 286 4.57 -14.11 -18.11
CA LYS A 286 5.15 -15.04 -19.09
C LYS A 286 4.64 -14.79 -20.51
N SER A 287 3.35 -14.49 -20.65
CA SER A 287 2.72 -14.22 -21.95
C SER A 287 3.15 -12.89 -22.58
N GLN A 288 3.62 -11.92 -21.79
CA GLN A 288 4.11 -10.63 -22.29
C GLN A 288 5.48 -10.76 -23.00
N LYS A 289 6.27 -11.79 -22.68
CA LYS A 289 7.57 -12.10 -23.33
C LYS A 289 8.59 -10.95 -23.29
N TYR A 290 8.57 -10.12 -22.25
CA TYR A 290 9.64 -9.16 -21.99
C TYR A 290 10.85 -9.87 -21.42
N LEU A 291 11.88 -10.08 -22.25
CA LEU A 291 13.09 -10.81 -21.89
C LEU A 291 14.23 -9.86 -21.55
N ASN A 292 15.03 -10.23 -20.54
CA ASN A 292 16.32 -9.60 -20.30
C ASN A 292 17.42 -10.14 -21.25
N GLU A 293 18.65 -9.63 -21.14
CA GLU A 293 19.80 -10.06 -21.95
C GLU A 293 20.16 -11.55 -21.80
N LYS A 294 19.72 -12.19 -20.70
CA LYS A 294 19.92 -13.62 -20.43
C LYS A 294 18.76 -14.49 -20.94
N GLY A 295 17.78 -13.90 -21.62
CA GLY A 295 16.61 -14.61 -22.14
C GLY A 295 15.58 -15.00 -21.08
N GLN A 296 15.68 -14.46 -19.86
CA GLN A 296 14.70 -14.70 -18.79
C GLN A 296 13.58 -13.66 -18.89
N ASP A 297 12.33 -14.10 -18.78
CA ASP A 297 11.19 -13.19 -18.65
C ASP A 297 11.05 -12.64 -17.23
N GLU A 298 10.11 -11.73 -17.03
CA GLU A 298 9.92 -11.03 -15.75
C GLU A 298 9.34 -11.92 -14.62
N THR A 299 8.98 -13.18 -14.89
CA THR A 299 8.54 -14.11 -13.83
C THR A 299 9.64 -14.38 -12.80
N ILE A 300 10.91 -14.13 -13.13
CA ILE A 300 12.03 -14.19 -12.17
C ILE A 300 11.80 -13.29 -10.94
N TYR A 301 11.06 -12.20 -11.09
CA TYR A 301 10.75 -11.29 -9.98
C TYR A 301 9.65 -11.83 -9.04
N LEU A 302 9.01 -12.94 -9.40
CA LEU A 302 8.02 -13.65 -8.58
C LEU A 302 8.59 -14.88 -7.87
N GLU A 303 9.83 -15.30 -8.15
CA GLU A 303 10.43 -16.52 -7.59
C GLU A 303 10.50 -16.47 -6.05
N ALA A 304 11.01 -15.37 -5.48
CA ALA A 304 11.09 -15.21 -4.03
C ALA A 304 9.70 -15.23 -3.37
N LEU A 305 8.70 -14.62 -4.02
CA LEU A 305 7.32 -14.65 -3.56
C LEU A 305 6.75 -16.08 -3.59
N GLN A 306 7.06 -16.84 -4.63
CA GLN A 306 6.66 -18.24 -4.76
C GLN A 306 7.21 -19.07 -3.60
N GLU A 307 8.52 -19.01 -3.37
CA GLU A 307 9.21 -19.83 -2.38
C GLU A 307 8.85 -19.43 -0.95
N LYS A 308 8.88 -18.13 -0.65
CA LYS A 308 8.73 -17.64 0.73
C LYS A 308 7.29 -17.53 1.20
N VAL A 309 6.34 -17.23 0.30
CA VAL A 309 4.96 -16.89 0.66
C VAL A 309 3.95 -17.89 0.12
N ILE A 310 3.99 -18.20 -1.18
CA ILE A 310 2.96 -19.03 -1.81
C ILE A 310 3.08 -20.49 -1.41
N LYS A 311 4.30 -21.07 -1.45
CA LYS A 311 4.53 -22.47 -1.06
C LYS A 311 4.31 -22.72 0.43
N THR A 312 4.68 -21.77 1.28
CA THR A 312 4.53 -21.86 2.73
C THR A 312 3.09 -21.56 3.18
N GLY A 313 2.35 -20.78 2.39
CA GLY A 313 1.04 -20.25 2.76
C GLY A 313 1.10 -19.26 3.92
N LYS A 314 2.26 -18.61 4.12
CA LYS A 314 2.55 -17.68 5.22
C LYS A 314 3.18 -16.39 4.69
N SER A 315 2.70 -15.26 5.15
CA SER A 315 3.34 -13.96 4.93
C SER A 315 4.71 -13.85 5.62
N PRO A 316 5.53 -12.84 5.28
CA PRO A 316 6.74 -12.50 6.03
C PRO A 316 6.48 -12.33 7.53
N ALA A 317 5.37 -11.68 7.90
CA ALA A 317 4.96 -11.50 9.28
C ALA A 317 4.65 -12.82 9.99
N GLU A 318 3.87 -13.71 9.38
CA GLU A 318 3.57 -15.04 9.95
C GLU A 318 4.84 -15.87 10.13
N THR A 319 5.76 -15.82 9.16
CA THR A 319 7.06 -16.50 9.24
C THR A 319 7.94 -15.90 10.34
N LEU A 320 7.91 -14.58 10.53
CA LEU A 320 8.62 -13.91 11.62
C LEU A 320 8.02 -14.28 12.97
N LEU A 321 6.70 -14.36 13.11
CA LEU A 321 6.02 -14.76 14.36
C LEU A 321 6.43 -16.18 14.80
N ASP A 322 6.52 -17.13 13.87
CA ASP A 322 7.03 -18.48 14.18
C ASP A 322 8.44 -18.41 14.76
N LYS A 323 9.34 -17.65 14.12
CA LYS A 323 10.74 -17.49 14.53
C LYS A 323 10.85 -16.72 15.84
N TRP A 324 9.99 -15.71 16.05
CA TRP A 324 10.00 -14.78 17.16
C TRP A 324 9.91 -15.51 18.51
N VAL A 325 8.95 -16.41 18.62
CA VAL A 325 8.74 -17.23 19.83
C VAL A 325 9.75 -18.35 19.91
N SER A 326 10.09 -18.99 18.79
CA SER A 326 10.99 -20.15 18.77
C SER A 326 12.46 -19.73 18.74
N SER A 327 13.06 -19.71 17.55
CA SER A 327 14.50 -19.52 17.33
C SER A 327 15.04 -18.17 17.79
N TYR A 328 14.21 -17.14 17.90
CA TYR A 328 14.63 -15.80 18.29
C TYR A 328 14.52 -15.56 19.79
N ASP A 329 13.72 -16.36 20.51
CA ASP A 329 13.46 -16.19 21.95
C ASP A 329 13.18 -14.73 22.32
N ARG A 330 12.35 -14.07 21.51
CA ARG A 330 11.97 -12.66 21.66
C ARG A 330 13.15 -11.68 21.73
N SER A 331 14.27 -12.00 21.09
CA SER A 331 15.46 -11.15 21.03
C SER A 331 15.32 -10.00 20.03
N LEU A 332 15.39 -8.76 20.53
CA LEU A 332 15.44 -7.56 19.69
C LEU A 332 16.65 -7.51 18.76
N ASP A 333 17.80 -8.07 19.16
CA ASP A 333 18.99 -8.12 18.31
C ASP A 333 18.78 -9.04 17.09
N LYS A 334 18.10 -10.17 17.29
CA LYS A 334 17.75 -11.07 16.19
C LYS A 334 16.67 -10.45 15.29
N LEU A 335 15.72 -9.72 15.88
CA LEU A 335 14.72 -8.94 15.12
C LEU A 335 15.40 -7.85 14.28
N LEU A 336 16.38 -7.15 14.84
CA LEU A 336 17.18 -6.15 14.13
C LEU A 336 17.84 -6.79 12.91
N LYS A 337 18.58 -7.89 13.11
CA LYS A 337 19.24 -8.63 12.02
C LYS A 337 18.27 -9.18 10.97
N HIS A 338 17.04 -9.50 11.36
CA HIS A 338 16.01 -9.98 10.44
C HIS A 338 15.62 -8.92 9.40
N TYR A 339 15.57 -7.66 9.81
CA TYR A 339 15.04 -6.58 8.98
C TYR A 339 16.09 -5.81 8.18
N ILE A 340 17.38 -5.94 8.49
CA ILE A 340 18.45 -5.18 7.82
C ILE A 340 18.51 -5.53 6.33
N ILE A 341 18.54 -4.52 5.47
CA ILE A 341 18.68 -4.65 4.01
C ILE A 341 20.01 -4.18 3.46
#